data_AF-A0A267G0B3-F1
#
_entry.id   AF-A0A267G0B3-F1
#
_cell.length_a   1.000
_cell.length_b   1.000
_cell.length_c   1.000
_cell.angle_alpha   90.00
_cell.angle_beta   90.00
_cell.angle_gamma   90.00
#
_symmetry.space_group_name_H-M   'P 1'
#
loop_
_entity.id
_entity.type
_entity.pdbx_description
1 polymer ?
#
loop_
_entity_poly.entity_id
_entity_poly.type
_entity_poly.pdbx_seq_one_letter_code
_entity_poly.pdbx_strand_id
1 'polypeptide(L)'
;MVTRNSTSIFILMRDNAVRHRSFYSDNRVGDDKPLISRRDSHDTESGSGPGAQGTAVPEVVHSYEEMQYDFDRIRAKMRELAQMHDKHLNRPSLDDTVEEEQRIQDATKQLTDAFGRCHRKLKALEGQRSASGSQFGCNIQQVI
;
A
#
# COMPACT_ATOMS: atom_id res chain seq x y z
N MET A 1 -17.36 13.43 20.07
CA MET A 1 -16.35 12.44 20.54
C MET A 1 -15.03 13.19 20.72
N VAL A 2 -14.50 13.24 21.94
CA VAL A 2 -13.22 13.92 22.24
C VAL A 2 -12.11 12.88 22.18
N THR A 3 -11.08 13.09 21.35
CA THR A 3 -9.90 12.22 21.29
C THR A 3 -8.71 12.92 21.97
N ARG A 4 -7.91 12.19 22.76
CA ARG A 4 -6.67 12.69 23.37
C ARG A 4 -5.48 11.99 22.72
N ASN A 5 -4.54 12.76 22.19
CA ASN A 5 -3.30 12.24 21.60
C ASN A 5 -2.25 12.00 22.71
N SER A 6 -1.93 10.73 22.97
CA SER A 6 -0.96 10.30 24.00
C SER A 6 0.39 9.86 23.42
N THR A 7 0.63 10.08 22.12
CA THR A 7 1.84 9.63 21.41
C THR A 7 3.13 10.16 22.06
N SER A 8 3.16 11.42 22.48
CA SER A 8 4.34 12.02 23.11
C SER A 8 4.70 11.37 24.45
N ILE A 9 3.68 11.07 25.28
CA ILE A 9 3.86 10.41 26.59
C ILE A 9 4.32 8.96 26.37
N PHE A 10 3.76 8.27 25.38
CA PHE A 10 4.16 6.91 25.01
C PHE A 10 5.63 6.85 24.55
N ILE A 11 6.05 7.76 23.65
CA ILE A 11 7.44 7.84 23.18
C ILE A 11 8.39 8.13 24.34
N LEU A 12 8.03 9.08 25.21
CA LEU A 12 8.84 9.42 26.38
C LEU A 12 9.04 8.23 27.32
N MET A 13 7.98 7.48 27.62
CA MET A 13 8.07 6.29 28.47
C MET A 13 8.90 5.18 27.83
N ARG A 14 8.71 4.93 26.52
CA ARG A 14 9.50 3.98 25.74
C ARG A 14 11.00 4.31 25.81
N ASP A 15 11.35 5.56 25.51
CA ASP A 15 12.74 5.99 25.42
C ASP A 15 13.42 6.05 26.80
N ASN A 16 12.68 6.36 27.87
CA ASN A 16 13.20 6.28 29.24
C ASN A 16 13.42 4.82 29.68
N ALA A 17 12.48 3.92 29.44
CA ALA A 17 12.61 2.51 29.83
C ALA A 17 13.81 1.83 29.16
N VAL A 18 14.05 2.11 27.87
CA VAL A 18 15.22 1.61 27.13
C VAL A 18 16.51 2.17 27.70
N ARG A 19 16.57 3.49 27.95
CA ARG A 19 17.75 4.13 28.55
C ARG A 19 18.09 3.55 29.92
N HIS A 20 17.11 3.30 30.78
CA HIS A 20 17.35 2.66 32.08
C HIS A 20 17.88 1.23 31.91
N ARG A 21 17.32 0.42 30.99
CA ARG A 21 17.82 -0.93 30.72
C ARG A 21 19.28 -0.91 30.21
N SER A 22 19.63 0.00 29.32
CA SER A 22 21.00 0.14 28.79
C SER A 22 22.01 0.63 29.84
N PHE A 23 21.61 1.55 30.72
CA PHE A 23 22.47 2.05 31.81
C PHE A 23 22.78 0.95 32.84
N TYR A 24 21.83 0.06 33.13
CA TYR A 24 22.04 -1.06 34.05
C TYR A 24 22.67 -2.30 33.40
N SER A 25 22.83 -2.35 32.07
CA SER A 25 23.53 -3.47 31.41
C SER A 25 25.04 -3.30 31.37
N ASP A 26 25.54 -2.06 31.28
CA ASP A 26 27.00 -1.77 31.22
C ASP A 26 27.66 -1.88 32.62
N ASN A 27 26.90 -1.62 33.69
CA ASN A 27 27.36 -1.76 35.07
C ASN A 27 27.41 -3.21 35.62
N ARG A 28 27.13 -4.24 34.80
CA ARG A 28 27.08 -5.66 35.25
C ARG A 28 28.42 -6.40 35.21
N VAL A 29 29.54 -5.68 35.08
CA VAL A 29 30.87 -6.28 35.27
C VAL A 29 31.20 -6.49 36.76
N GLY A 30 30.40 -5.98 37.69
CA GLY A 30 30.57 -6.23 39.13
C GLY A 30 29.24 -6.50 39.83
N ASP A 31 29.05 -7.77 40.20
CA ASP A 31 28.25 -8.19 41.36
C ASP A 31 26.75 -7.81 41.38
N ASP A 32 25.92 -8.60 40.69
CA ASP A 32 24.67 -9.12 41.27
C ASP A 32 23.91 -9.97 40.24
N LYS A 33 23.79 -11.26 40.54
CA LYS A 33 22.96 -12.21 39.78
C LYS A 33 21.49 -11.83 40.03
N PRO A 34 20.69 -11.49 39.00
CA PRO A 34 19.28 -11.22 39.22
C PRO A 34 18.55 -12.50 39.64
N LEU A 35 17.93 -12.50 40.83
CA LEU A 35 17.10 -13.59 41.39
C LEU A 35 15.74 -13.78 40.68
N ILE A 36 15.57 -13.18 39.51
CA ILE A 36 14.39 -13.40 38.68
C ILE A 36 14.85 -14.31 37.55
N SER A 37 14.60 -15.61 37.73
CA SER A 37 14.78 -16.59 36.66
C SER A 37 13.99 -16.10 35.46
N ARG A 38 14.71 -15.61 34.45
CA ARG A 38 14.20 -15.14 33.16
C ARG A 38 13.68 -16.36 32.38
N ARG A 39 12.63 -16.98 32.89
CA ARG A 39 11.81 -17.92 32.13
C ARG A 39 11.00 -17.04 31.20
N ASP A 40 11.27 -17.21 29.91
CA ASP A 40 10.65 -16.50 28.79
C ASP A 40 11.26 -15.13 28.47
N SER A 41 12.59 -15.02 28.43
CA SER A 41 13.17 -14.13 27.42
C SER A 41 13.26 -14.83 26.08
N HIS A 42 12.09 -14.94 25.45
CA HIS A 42 12.08 -14.75 24.02
C HIS A 42 12.75 -13.39 23.78
N ASP A 43 13.95 -13.42 23.23
CA ASP A 43 14.70 -12.23 22.89
C ASP A 43 14.03 -11.58 21.69
N THR A 44 12.92 -10.89 21.93
CA THR A 44 12.17 -10.16 20.90
C THR A 44 12.99 -9.00 20.33
N GLU A 45 14.14 -8.68 20.92
CA GLU A 45 15.09 -7.64 20.50
C GLU A 45 16.17 -8.16 19.53
N SER A 46 16.46 -9.47 19.49
CA SER A 46 17.34 -10.08 18.49
C SER A 46 16.80 -10.02 17.05
N GLY A 47 15.72 -9.26 16.80
CA GLY A 47 15.04 -9.27 15.51
C GLY A 47 14.56 -10.68 15.15
N SER A 48 14.23 -11.50 16.16
CA SER A 48 13.69 -12.85 15.99
C SER A 48 12.34 -12.97 16.69
N GLY A 49 11.61 -11.86 16.81
CA GLY A 49 10.17 -11.92 17.02
C GLY A 49 9.48 -12.38 15.73
N PRO A 50 8.26 -12.96 15.80
CA PRO A 50 7.52 -13.42 14.62
C PRO A 50 7.17 -12.30 13.60
N GLY A 51 7.62 -11.07 13.82
CA GLY A 51 7.51 -9.93 12.89
C GLY A 51 8.81 -9.53 12.18
N ALA A 52 9.90 -10.30 12.34
CA ALA A 52 11.17 -10.06 11.65
C ALA A 52 11.44 -11.02 10.48
N GLN A 53 10.44 -11.82 10.10
CA GLN A 53 10.29 -12.22 8.71
C GLN A 53 9.99 -10.94 7.94
N GLY A 54 10.85 -10.59 6.97
CA GLY A 54 10.89 -9.28 6.33
C GLY A 54 9.52 -8.68 6.04
N THR A 55 9.43 -7.38 6.25
CA THR A 55 8.35 -6.49 5.81
C THR A 55 8.28 -6.44 4.28
N ALA A 56 8.23 -7.59 3.62
CA ALA A 56 7.88 -7.68 2.23
C ALA A 56 6.44 -7.18 2.16
N VAL A 57 6.29 -5.95 1.68
CA VAL A 57 5.00 -5.35 1.43
C VAL A 57 4.22 -6.36 0.57
N PRO A 58 3.03 -6.79 1.01
CA PRO A 58 2.26 -7.78 0.28
C PRO A 58 2.12 -7.37 -1.19
N GLU A 59 2.29 -8.32 -2.11
CA GLU A 59 2.22 -8.07 -3.56
C GLU A 59 0.95 -7.31 -3.98
N VAL A 60 -0.16 -7.53 -3.25
CA VAL A 60 -1.43 -6.82 -3.44
C VAL A 60 -1.33 -5.30 -3.29
N VAL A 61 -0.39 -4.79 -2.50
CA VAL A 61 -0.15 -3.35 -2.33
C VAL A 61 0.52 -2.78 -3.58
N HIS A 62 1.46 -3.50 -4.20
CA HIS A 62 2.06 -3.08 -5.46
C HIS A 62 1.02 -3.03 -6.59
N SER A 63 0.15 -4.05 -6.66
CA SER A 63 -0.98 -4.07 -7.60
C SER A 63 -1.96 -2.91 -7.37
N TYR A 64 -2.14 -2.49 -6.11
CA TYR A 64 -2.96 -1.32 -5.78
C TYR A 64 -2.33 0.00 -6.27
N GLU A 65 -1.04 0.21 -6.01
CA GLU A 65 -0.31 1.40 -6.47
C GLU A 65 -0.33 1.53 -8.00
N GLU A 66 -0.16 0.42 -8.71
CA GLU A 66 -0.22 0.38 -10.17
C GLU A 66 -1.62 0.78 -10.69
N MET A 67 -2.68 0.26 -10.09
CA MET A 67 -4.05 0.64 -10.45
C MET A 67 -4.35 2.10 -10.13
N GLN A 68 -3.85 2.62 -9.00
CA GLN A 68 -4.01 4.02 -8.64
C GLN A 68 -3.39 4.94 -9.70
N TYR A 69 -2.17 4.61 -10.16
CA TYR A 69 -1.52 5.33 -11.25
C TYR A 69 -2.34 5.26 -12.55
N ASP A 70 -2.88 4.09 -12.90
CA ASP A 70 -3.74 3.93 -14.08
C ASP A 70 -5.00 4.81 -13.97
N PHE A 71 -5.63 4.92 -12.80
CA PHE A 71 -6.77 5.80 -12.58
C PHE A 71 -6.42 7.27 -12.75
N ASP A 72 -5.30 7.74 -12.20
CA ASP A 72 -4.88 9.14 -12.34
C ASP A 72 -4.55 9.49 -13.79
N ARG A 73 -3.92 8.56 -14.52
CA ARG A 73 -3.65 8.71 -15.95
C ARG A 73 -4.94 8.76 -16.77
N ILE A 74 -5.92 7.91 -16.47
CA ILE A 74 -7.24 7.93 -17.11
C ILE A 74 -7.93 9.27 -16.86
N ARG A 75 -7.94 9.77 -15.61
CA ARG A 75 -8.51 11.08 -15.26
C ARG A 75 -7.84 12.22 -16.03
N ALA A 76 -6.52 12.18 -16.19
CA ALA A 76 -5.79 13.18 -16.98
C ALA A 76 -6.20 13.14 -18.46
N LYS A 77 -6.22 11.95 -19.08
CA LYS A 77 -6.67 11.74 -20.46
C LYS A 77 -8.12 12.19 -20.68
N MET A 78 -9.02 11.95 -19.72
CA MET A 78 -10.42 12.42 -19.79
C MET A 78 -10.50 13.94 -19.84
N ARG A 79 -9.73 14.65 -19.00
CA ARG A 79 -9.70 16.12 -19.00
C ARG A 79 -9.14 16.67 -20.30
N GLU A 80 -8.06 16.07 -20.81
CA GLU A 80 -7.46 16.42 -22.10
C GLU A 80 -8.46 16.26 -23.25
N LEU A 81 -9.15 15.12 -23.30
CA LEU A 81 -10.17 14.84 -24.30
C LEU A 81 -11.34 15.83 -24.22
N ALA A 82 -11.82 16.13 -23.00
CA ALA A 82 -12.88 17.11 -22.79
C ALA A 82 -12.47 18.52 -23.28
N GLN A 83 -11.22 18.94 -23.03
CA GLN A 83 -10.70 20.21 -23.52
C GLN A 83 -10.59 20.25 -25.05
N MET A 84 -10.16 19.15 -25.68
CA MET A 84 -10.11 19.07 -27.15
C MET A 84 -11.51 19.14 -27.77
N HIS A 85 -12.48 18.42 -27.22
CA HIS A 85 -13.87 18.49 -27.68
C HIS A 85 -14.48 19.88 -27.50
N ASP A 86 -14.24 20.54 -26.37
CA ASP A 86 -14.76 21.88 -26.10
C ASP A 86 -14.17 22.93 -27.05
N LYS A 87 -12.86 22.85 -27.33
CA LYS A 87 -12.20 23.69 -28.33
C LYS A 87 -12.76 23.47 -29.73
N HIS A 88 -12.99 22.21 -30.11
CA HIS A 88 -13.50 21.84 -31.41
C HIS A 88 -14.94 22.33 -31.61
N LEU A 89 -15.79 22.23 -30.58
CA LEU A 89 -17.19 22.69 -30.61
C LEU A 89 -17.33 24.22 -30.64
N ASN A 90 -16.46 24.95 -29.94
CA ASN A 90 -16.56 26.40 -29.78
C ASN A 90 -15.73 27.19 -30.81
N ARG A 91 -15.29 26.55 -31.89
CA ARG A 91 -14.40 27.16 -32.88
C ARG A 91 -15.14 28.16 -33.78
N PRO A 92 -14.64 29.40 -33.95
CA PRO A 92 -15.29 30.43 -34.78
C PRO A 92 -15.02 30.32 -36.30
N SER A 93 -14.31 29.28 -36.76
CA SER A 93 -13.92 29.09 -38.17
C SER A 93 -14.31 27.69 -38.66
N LEU A 94 -14.94 27.64 -39.83
CA LEU A 94 -15.34 26.44 -40.58
C LEU A 94 -14.16 25.91 -41.41
N ASP A 95 -13.03 25.64 -40.77
CA ASP A 95 -11.94 24.90 -41.40
C ASP A 95 -11.90 23.51 -40.77
N ASP A 96 -12.50 22.56 -41.49
CA ASP A 96 -12.63 21.15 -41.12
C ASP A 96 -11.26 20.49 -41.20
N THR A 97 -10.41 20.75 -40.21
CA THR A 97 -9.12 20.10 -40.08
C THR A 97 -9.35 18.65 -39.68
N VAL A 98 -9.45 17.76 -40.68
CA VAL A 98 -9.57 16.30 -40.54
C VAL A 98 -8.56 15.73 -39.54
N GLU A 99 -7.40 16.36 -39.41
CA GLU A 99 -6.39 15.99 -38.41
C GLU A 99 -6.85 16.14 -36.95
N GLU A 100 -7.59 17.19 -36.62
CA GLU A 100 -8.05 17.41 -35.25
C GLU A 100 -9.14 16.41 -34.86
N GLU A 101 -10.06 16.13 -35.78
CA GLU A 101 -11.07 15.08 -35.60
C GLU A 101 -10.42 13.70 -35.43
N GLN A 102 -9.38 13.39 -36.22
CA GLN A 102 -8.61 12.16 -36.07
C GLN A 102 -7.91 12.09 -34.70
N ARG A 103 -7.32 13.19 -34.22
CA ARG A 103 -6.69 13.24 -32.89
C ARG A 103 -7.70 13.00 -31.77
N ILE A 104 -8.90 13.56 -31.86
CA ILE A 104 -9.99 13.33 -30.91
C ILE A 104 -10.41 11.85 -30.92
N GLN A 105 -10.57 11.27 -32.12
CA GLN A 105 -10.93 9.87 -32.27
C GLN A 105 -9.86 8.94 -31.67
N ASP A 106 -8.59 9.22 -31.93
CA ASP A 106 -7.48 8.43 -31.41
C ASP A 106 -7.34 8.56 -29.89
N ALA A 107 -7.50 9.76 -29.34
CA ALA A 107 -7.53 9.99 -27.90
C ALA A 107 -8.68 9.23 -27.22
N THR A 108 -9.85 9.17 -27.86
CA THR A 108 -11.02 8.42 -27.38
C THR A 108 -10.77 6.90 -27.38
N LYS A 109 -10.17 6.37 -28.45
CA LYS A 109 -9.78 4.95 -28.53
C LYS A 109 -8.77 4.61 -27.43
N GLN A 110 -7.72 5.43 -27.28
CA GLN A 110 -6.70 5.23 -26.25
C GLN A 110 -7.27 5.26 -24.83
N LEU A 111 -8.26 6.13 -24.58
CA LEU A 111 -8.95 6.21 -23.30
C LEU A 111 -9.76 4.93 -23.03
N THR A 112 -10.53 4.47 -24.01
CA THR A 112 -11.29 3.20 -23.93
C THR A 112 -10.36 2.02 -23.65
N ASP A 113 -9.22 1.95 -24.35
CA ASP A 113 -8.21 0.92 -24.13
C ASP A 113 -7.62 0.98 -22.73
N ALA A 114 -7.38 2.19 -22.19
CA ALA A 114 -6.89 2.38 -20.84
C ALA A 114 -7.89 1.88 -19.79
N PHE A 115 -9.19 2.19 -19.95
CA PHE A 115 -10.25 1.65 -19.11
C PHE A 115 -10.32 0.12 -19.18
N GLY A 116 -10.25 -0.46 -20.38
CA GLY A 116 -10.25 -1.90 -20.57
C GLY A 116 -9.07 -2.60 -19.89
N ARG A 117 -7.86 -2.03 -19.99
CA ARG A 117 -6.67 -2.53 -19.29
C ARG A 117 -6.84 -2.46 -17.77
N CYS A 118 -7.24 -1.31 -17.24
CA CYS A 118 -7.46 -1.12 -15.81
C CYS A 118 -8.53 -2.10 -15.27
N HIS A 119 -9.62 -2.29 -16.00
CA HIS A 119 -10.70 -3.20 -15.61
C HIS A 119 -10.24 -4.66 -15.58
N ARG A 120 -9.38 -5.09 -16.52
CA ARG A 120 -8.80 -6.44 -16.50
C ARG A 120 -7.89 -6.65 -15.29
N LYS A 121 -7.06 -5.66 -14.94
CA LYS A 121 -6.22 -5.71 -13.73
C LYS A 121 -7.07 -5.82 -12.45
N LEU A 122 -8.14 -5.02 -12.35
CA LEU A 122 -9.07 -5.07 -11.22
C LEU A 122 -9.70 -6.46 -11.06
N LYS A 123 -10.20 -7.05 -12.17
CA LYS A 123 -10.76 -8.41 -12.16
C LYS A 123 -9.73 -9.47 -11.77
N ALA A 124 -8.49 -9.34 -12.22
CA ALA A 124 -7.42 -10.27 -11.84
C ALA A 124 -7.18 -10.25 -10.32
N LEU A 125 -7.16 -9.05 -9.72
CA LEU A 125 -6.99 -8.86 -8.29
C LEU A 125 -8.19 -9.44 -7.48
N GLU A 126 -9.42 -9.25 -7.96
CA GLU A 126 -10.61 -9.89 -7.38
C GLU A 126 -10.54 -11.42 -7.43
N GLY A 127 -10.04 -11.98 -8.53
CA GLY A 127 -9.81 -13.42 -8.68
C GLY A 127 -8.77 -13.96 -7.70
N GLN A 128 -7.64 -13.26 -7.53
CA GLN A 128 -6.60 -13.62 -6.55
C GLN A 128 -7.13 -13.63 -5.12
N ARG A 129 -7.98 -12.66 -4.75
CA ARG A 129 -8.63 -12.62 -3.43
C ARG A 129 -9.53 -13.84 -3.20
N SER A 130 -10.28 -14.24 -4.22
CA SER A 130 -11.19 -15.39 -4.16
C SER A 130 -10.43 -16.73 -4.07
N ALA A 131 -9.31 -16.85 -4.78
CA ALA A 131 -8.44 -18.03 -4.73
C ALA A 131 -7.70 -18.14 -3.38
N SER A 132 -7.24 -17.01 -2.83
CA SER A 132 -6.55 -16.98 -1.54
C SER A 132 -7.49 -17.37 -0.38
N GLY A 133 -8.78 -17.01 -0.44
CA GLY A 133 -9.80 -17.49 0.51
C GLY A 133 -10.05 -19.00 0.49
N SER A 134 -9.80 -19.68 -0.64
CA SER A 134 -9.92 -21.14 -0.77
C SER A 134 -8.74 -21.90 -0.16
N GLN A 135 -7.51 -21.36 -0.25
CA GLN A 135 -6.31 -21.98 0.32
C GLN A 135 -6.32 -22.07 1.85
N PHE A 136 -6.97 -21.13 2.55
CA PHE A 136 -7.12 -21.21 4.00
C PHE A 136 -8.11 -22.30 4.46
N GLY A 137 -9.02 -22.75 3.58
CA GLY A 137 -9.99 -23.82 3.88
C GLY A 137 -9.40 -25.23 3.76
N CYS A 138 -8.51 -25.48 2.79
CA CYS A 138 -7.94 -26.81 2.57
C CYS A 138 -6.91 -27.24 3.63
N ASN A 139 -6.29 -26.30 4.36
CA ASN A 139 -5.27 -26.64 5.38
C ASN A 139 -5.87 -27.03 6.75
N ILE A 140 -7.18 -26.90 6.97
CA ILE A 140 -7.83 -27.31 8.22
C ILE A 140 -8.34 -28.77 8.15
N GLN A 141 -8.38 -29.37 6.96
CA GLN A 141 -8.95 -30.71 6.75
C GLN A 141 -7.92 -31.85 6.67
N GLN A 142 -6.65 -31.58 7.03
CA GLN A 142 -5.56 -32.57 7.05
C GLN A 142 -5.09 -32.96 8.47
N VAL A 143 -5.76 -32.50 9.53
CA VAL A 143 -5.40 -32.82 10.93
C VAL A 143 -6.61 -33.37 11.71
N ILE A 144 -7.34 -34.33 11.11
CA ILE A 144 -8.22 -35.25 11.84
C ILE A 144 -7.96 -36.66 11.31
#